data_AF-A0A5B0J4G4-F1
#
_entry.id   AF-A0A5B0J4G4-F1
#
_cell.length_a   1.000
_cell.length_b   1.000
_cell.length_c   1.000
_cell.angle_alpha   90.00
_cell.angle_beta   90.00
_cell.angle_gamma   90.00
#
_symmetry.space_group_name_H-M   'P 1'
#
loop_
_entity.id
_entity.type
_entity.pdbx_description
1 polymer ?
#
loop_
_entity_poly.entity_id
_entity_poly.type
_entity_poly.pdbx_seq_one_letter_code
_entity_poly.pdbx_strand_id
1 'polypeptide(L)'
;MNSDPGQHDAPQYYRPGPSTGRYPQYPQNPYPNGWHGGSTPPPSPQQAPAAPAPQPGQGPQWNTTSGWGPPPAGLGSEPQGRPARPRQVVTALVALIAAAVPFVVTGIGSLFVTVNESLLNDSGIPRGEFDAALAASGMTMAQFGQAVRVMGVVFLVLALVWIALAVAAFLGAAGARIALIVLLVLYGVPLLLIMLIGGQPLFAVLVVGVAAAGVALLFGRPAKEWYAARKLGAASRS
;
A
#
# COMPACT_ATOMS: atom_id res chain seq x y z
N MET A 1 48.12 -34.40 -6.82
CA MET A 1 47.76 -32.99 -6.57
C MET A 1 46.64 -32.60 -7.52
N ASN A 2 45.40 -32.60 -7.05
CA ASN A 2 44.32 -31.71 -7.48
C ASN A 2 43.15 -31.93 -6.52
N SER A 3 43.14 -31.14 -5.47
CA SER A 3 42.06 -31.01 -4.50
C SER A 3 41.11 -29.94 -5.00
N ASP A 4 39.89 -30.35 -5.37
CA ASP A 4 38.80 -29.46 -5.79
C ASP A 4 38.00 -29.04 -4.54
N PRO A 5 38.06 -27.77 -4.10
CA PRO A 5 37.34 -27.28 -2.94
C PRO A 5 36.06 -26.58 -3.40
N GLY A 6 34.92 -27.29 -3.46
CA GLY A 6 33.70 -26.67 -3.97
C GLY A 6 32.35 -27.33 -3.70
N GLN A 7 32.28 -28.52 -3.08
CA GLN A 7 30.97 -29.09 -2.70
C GLN A 7 30.49 -28.45 -1.39
N HIS A 8 29.78 -27.33 -1.51
CA HIS A 8 28.93 -26.82 -0.44
C HIS A 8 27.62 -27.61 -0.46
N ASP A 9 27.52 -28.57 0.45
CA ASP A 9 26.27 -29.27 0.78
C ASP A 9 25.19 -28.25 1.16
N ALA A 10 24.01 -28.41 0.57
CA ALA A 10 22.84 -27.60 0.88
C ALA A 10 22.47 -27.75 2.37
N PRO A 11 22.04 -26.68 3.07
CA PRO A 11 21.66 -26.77 4.47
C PRO A 11 20.48 -27.72 4.64
N GLN A 12 20.73 -28.86 5.29
CA GLN A 12 19.68 -29.80 5.66
C GLN A 12 18.77 -29.15 6.70
N TYR A 13 17.59 -28.71 6.25
CA TYR A 13 16.53 -28.29 7.15
C TYR A 13 16.02 -29.51 7.92
N TYR A 14 16.28 -29.51 9.23
CA TYR A 14 15.81 -30.51 10.16
C TYR A 14 14.28 -30.57 10.10
N ARG A 15 13.72 -31.70 9.65
CA ARG A 15 12.27 -31.94 9.63
C ARG A 15 11.82 -32.25 11.06
N PRO A 16 10.98 -31.42 11.70
CA PRO A 16 10.47 -31.73 13.03
C PRO A 16 9.61 -33.00 12.95
N GLY A 17 10.02 -34.05 13.67
CA GLY A 17 9.21 -35.24 13.88
C GLY A 17 7.98 -34.95 14.77
N PRO A 18 7.02 -35.88 14.85
CA PRO A 18 5.82 -35.71 15.65
C PRO A 18 6.19 -35.53 17.14
N SER A 19 5.80 -34.40 17.71
CA SER A 19 6.12 -34.02 19.09
C SER A 19 5.33 -34.87 20.09
N THR A 20 5.97 -35.88 20.66
CA THR A 20 5.54 -36.44 21.94
C THR A 20 5.92 -35.43 23.02
N GLY A 21 4.96 -35.00 23.85
CA GLY A 21 5.06 -33.87 24.80
C GLY A 21 6.08 -34.00 25.95
N ARG A 22 7.33 -34.32 25.65
CA ARG A 22 8.47 -34.24 26.56
C ARG A 22 9.41 -33.14 26.08
N TYR A 23 9.44 -32.05 26.82
CA TYR A 23 10.39 -30.96 26.61
C TYR A 23 11.82 -31.50 26.68
N PRO A 24 12.71 -31.16 25.73
CA PRO A 24 14.13 -31.42 25.89
C PRO A 24 14.68 -30.58 27.05
N GLN A 25 15.20 -31.26 28.08
CA GLN A 25 16.06 -30.65 29.09
C GLN A 25 17.30 -30.12 28.38
N TYR A 26 17.50 -28.80 28.41
CA TYR A 26 18.74 -28.20 27.94
C TYR A 26 19.91 -28.68 28.82
N PRO A 27 21.08 -28.97 28.23
CA PRO A 27 22.28 -29.28 28.98
C PRO A 27 22.63 -28.12 29.90
N GLN A 28 22.82 -28.45 31.17
CA GLN A 28 23.30 -27.55 32.21
C GLN A 28 24.70 -27.07 31.82
N ASN A 29 24.87 -25.75 31.72
CA ASN A 29 26.10 -25.11 31.25
C ASN A 29 27.28 -25.45 32.20
N PRO A 30 28.32 -26.18 31.75
CA PRO A 30 29.43 -26.61 32.59
C PRO A 30 30.59 -25.63 32.46
N TYR A 31 30.49 -24.46 33.08
CA TYR A 31 31.66 -23.59 33.26
C TYR A 31 32.02 -23.50 34.74
N PRO A 32 33.01 -24.31 35.18
CA PRO A 32 33.62 -24.15 36.49
C PRO A 32 34.66 -23.03 36.45
N ASN A 33 34.60 -22.15 37.45
CA ASN A 33 35.65 -21.30 38.01
C ASN A 33 36.99 -21.16 37.26
N GLY A 34 37.36 -19.90 36.99
CA GLY A 34 38.75 -19.47 37.04
C GLY A 34 39.23 -18.62 35.86
N TRP A 35 39.04 -17.30 35.94
CA TRP A 35 39.92 -16.36 35.23
C TRP A 35 40.08 -15.08 36.07
N HIS A 36 41.27 -14.91 36.64
CA HIS A 36 41.73 -13.69 37.30
C HIS A 36 42.46 -12.83 36.26
N GLY A 37 42.01 -11.59 36.08
CA GLY A 37 42.67 -10.59 35.25
C GLY A 37 42.03 -9.22 35.51
N GLY A 38 42.80 -8.31 36.10
CA GLY A 38 42.30 -7.15 36.84
C GLY A 38 41.51 -6.12 36.05
N SER A 39 40.47 -5.59 36.68
CA SER A 39 40.06 -4.18 36.65
C SER A 39 38.92 -3.99 37.66
N THR A 40 38.95 -2.85 38.34
CA THR A 40 38.09 -2.38 39.43
C THR A 40 36.58 -2.63 39.26
N PRO A 41 35.85 -3.11 40.29
CA PRO A 41 34.41 -3.29 40.22
C PRO A 41 33.65 -1.96 40.37
N PRO A 42 32.58 -1.71 39.58
CA PRO A 42 31.66 -0.59 39.80
C PRO A 42 30.74 -0.83 41.02
N PRO A 43 30.21 0.24 41.65
CA PRO A 43 29.37 0.14 42.84
C PRO A 43 28.05 -0.59 42.55
N SER A 44 27.68 -1.42 43.51
CA SER A 44 26.54 -2.35 43.49
C SER A 44 25.20 -1.61 43.36
N PRO A 45 24.25 -2.09 42.53
CA PRO A 45 22.87 -1.62 42.61
C PRO A 45 22.18 -2.20 43.86
N GLN A 46 21.52 -1.30 44.58
CA GLN A 46 20.70 -1.53 45.78
C GLN A 46 19.71 -2.70 45.56
N GLN A 47 19.75 -3.69 46.46
CA GLN A 47 18.78 -4.78 46.51
C GLN A 47 17.36 -4.23 46.72
N ALA A 48 16.47 -4.51 45.78
CA ALA A 48 15.04 -4.29 45.93
C ALA A 48 14.43 -5.30 46.93
N PRO A 49 13.37 -4.92 47.67
CA PRO A 49 12.73 -5.81 48.65
C PRO A 49 12.17 -7.07 48.00
N ALA A 50 12.32 -8.21 48.68
CA ALA A 50 11.79 -9.50 48.26
C ALA A 50 10.26 -9.44 48.04
N ALA A 51 9.82 -9.76 46.82
CA ALA A 51 8.41 -9.89 46.50
C ALA A 51 7.81 -11.14 47.18
N PRO A 52 6.53 -11.11 47.60
CA PRO A 52 5.89 -12.23 48.28
C PRO A 52 5.78 -13.46 47.37
N ALA A 53 5.97 -14.64 47.95
CA ALA A 53 5.81 -15.91 47.25
C ALA A 53 4.37 -16.07 46.70
N PRO A 54 4.19 -16.46 45.42
CA PRO A 54 2.88 -16.66 44.83
C PRO A 54 2.17 -17.90 45.40
N GLN A 55 0.90 -17.70 45.74
CA GLN A 55 -0.03 -18.70 46.26
C GLN A 55 -0.32 -19.77 45.19
N PRO A 56 -0.33 -21.08 45.53
CA PRO A 56 -0.63 -22.12 44.56
C PRO A 56 -2.14 -22.12 44.25
N GLY A 57 -2.52 -21.70 43.04
CA GLY A 57 -3.91 -21.76 42.58
C GLY A 57 -4.35 -20.74 41.53
N GLN A 58 -3.52 -19.73 41.22
CA GLN A 58 -3.82 -18.77 40.15
C GLN A 58 -2.93 -19.06 38.95
N GLY A 59 -3.55 -19.51 37.85
CA GLY A 59 -2.88 -19.61 36.56
C GLY A 59 -2.34 -18.25 36.11
N PRO A 60 -1.23 -18.20 35.36
CA PRO A 60 -0.57 -16.96 35.00
C PRO A 60 -1.50 -16.06 34.17
N GLN A 61 -1.96 -14.98 34.78
CA GLN A 61 -2.70 -13.92 34.10
C GLN A 61 -1.68 -13.09 33.31
N TRP A 62 -1.53 -13.43 32.04
CA TRP A 62 -0.65 -12.71 31.12
C TRP A 62 -1.22 -11.32 30.83
N ASN A 63 -0.59 -10.31 31.43
CA ASN A 63 -0.85 -8.91 31.16
C ASN A 63 -0.38 -8.58 29.72
N THR A 64 -1.32 -8.51 28.77
CA THR A 64 -1.05 -8.19 27.35
C THR A 64 -0.77 -6.71 27.09
N THR A 65 -0.66 -5.88 28.14
CA THR A 65 -0.50 -4.43 28.01
C THR A 65 0.96 -4.00 27.68
N SER A 66 1.94 -4.89 27.77
CA SER A 66 3.37 -4.56 27.55
C SER A 66 4.03 -5.34 26.40
N GLY A 67 3.64 -5.03 25.17
CA GLY A 67 4.54 -4.56 24.09
C GLY A 67 5.76 -5.34 23.57
N TRP A 68 6.23 -6.47 24.12
CA TRP A 68 7.46 -7.11 23.58
C TRP A 68 7.48 -8.64 23.71
N GLY A 69 6.79 -9.33 22.79
CA GLY A 69 7.00 -10.75 22.55
C GLY A 69 5.92 -11.36 21.65
N PRO A 70 6.26 -12.11 20.60
CA PRO A 70 5.27 -12.92 19.88
C PRO A 70 4.71 -13.99 20.83
N PRO A 71 3.39 -14.21 20.86
CA PRO A 71 2.80 -15.24 21.72
C PRO A 71 3.30 -16.63 21.32
N PRO A 72 3.42 -17.58 22.27
CA PRO A 72 3.83 -18.95 21.98
C PRO A 72 2.91 -19.57 20.92
N ALA A 73 3.52 -20.13 19.87
CA ALA A 73 2.78 -20.82 18.82
C ALA A 73 2.09 -22.05 19.41
N GLY A 74 0.75 -22.05 19.46
CA GLY A 74 -0.03 -23.29 19.59
C GLY A 74 -1.18 -23.34 20.60
N LEU A 75 -1.49 -22.29 21.37
CA LEU A 75 -2.50 -22.41 22.45
C LEU A 75 -3.61 -21.35 22.51
N GLY A 76 -3.74 -20.49 21.49
CA GLY A 76 -4.84 -19.53 21.40
C GLY A 76 -5.76 -19.82 20.24
N SER A 77 -6.87 -20.54 20.47
CA SER A 77 -8.04 -20.50 19.59
C SER A 77 -8.86 -19.23 19.82
N GLU A 78 -8.20 -18.10 20.04
CA GLU A 78 -8.87 -16.82 19.93
C GLU A 78 -9.05 -16.54 18.43
N PRO A 79 -10.22 -16.00 18.01
CA PRO A 79 -10.37 -15.52 16.66
C PRO A 79 -9.26 -14.49 16.45
N GLN A 80 -8.24 -14.81 15.67
CA GLN A 80 -7.21 -13.85 15.30
C GLN A 80 -7.95 -12.62 14.79
N GLY A 81 -7.98 -11.56 15.60
CA GLY A 81 -8.71 -10.34 15.30
C GLY A 81 -8.31 -9.88 13.91
N ARG A 82 -9.28 -9.38 13.14
CA ARG A 82 -9.05 -8.92 11.76
C ARG A 82 -7.76 -8.10 11.74
N PRO A 83 -6.72 -8.51 10.98
CA PRO A 83 -5.42 -7.84 11.03
C PRO A 83 -5.59 -6.33 10.83
N ALA A 84 -5.03 -5.55 11.75
CA ALA A 84 -5.12 -4.09 11.70
C ALA A 84 -4.63 -3.59 10.33
N ARG A 85 -5.37 -2.65 9.75
CA ARG A 85 -5.10 -2.17 8.40
C ARG A 85 -3.82 -1.30 8.41
N PRO A 86 -2.80 -1.62 7.59
CA PRO A 86 -1.59 -0.81 7.51
C PRO A 86 -1.91 0.61 7.06
N ARG A 87 -1.28 1.61 7.70
CA ARG A 87 -1.40 3.03 7.30
C ARG A 87 -1.07 3.23 5.83
N GLN A 88 -0.11 2.47 5.30
CA GLN A 88 0.27 2.48 3.88
C GLN A 88 -0.90 2.22 2.93
N VAL A 89 -1.81 1.30 3.27
CA VAL A 89 -2.98 0.98 2.44
C VAL A 89 -3.99 2.14 2.46
N VAL A 90 -4.09 2.85 3.59
CA VAL A 90 -4.93 4.04 3.72
C VAL A 90 -4.34 5.21 2.93
N THR A 91 -3.03 5.47 3.07
CA THR A 91 -2.32 6.49 2.29
C THR A 91 -2.42 6.22 0.79
N ALA A 92 -2.32 4.96 0.37
CA ALA A 92 -2.52 4.57 -1.02
C ALA A 92 -3.92 4.94 -1.52
N LEU A 93 -4.98 4.64 -0.76
CA LEU A 93 -6.34 5.02 -1.12
C LEU A 93 -6.50 6.53 -1.25
N VAL A 94 -5.99 7.30 -0.28
CA VAL A 94 -6.07 8.77 -0.30
C VAL A 94 -5.35 9.33 -1.53
N ALA A 95 -4.15 8.85 -1.85
CA ALA A 95 -3.42 9.26 -3.04
C ALA A 95 -4.18 8.93 -4.33
N LEU A 96 -4.75 7.73 -4.45
CA LEU A 96 -5.52 7.32 -5.62
C LEU A 96 -6.79 8.15 -5.82
N ILE A 97 -7.49 8.50 -4.73
CA ILE A 97 -8.66 9.38 -4.78
C ILE A 97 -8.22 10.80 -5.16
N ALA A 98 -7.16 11.32 -4.52
CA ALA A 98 -6.65 12.66 -4.80
C ALA A 98 -6.25 12.83 -6.28
N ALA A 99 -5.65 11.80 -6.89
CA ALA A 99 -5.33 11.81 -8.32
C ALA A 99 -6.57 11.85 -9.23
N ALA A 100 -7.72 11.37 -8.76
CA ALA A 100 -8.97 11.42 -9.52
C ALA A 100 -9.71 12.77 -9.41
N VAL A 101 -9.45 13.55 -8.36
CA VAL A 101 -10.16 14.81 -8.08
C VAL A 101 -10.13 15.78 -9.27
N PRO A 102 -8.98 16.05 -9.92
CA PRO A 102 -8.95 16.98 -11.06
C PRO A 102 -9.84 16.51 -12.22
N PHE A 103 -9.92 15.20 -12.47
CA PHE A 103 -10.80 14.66 -13.52
C PHE A 103 -12.28 14.79 -13.17
N VAL A 104 -12.63 14.62 -11.90
CA VAL A 104 -14.01 14.87 -11.44
C VAL A 104 -14.35 16.34 -11.61
N VAL A 105 -13.47 17.25 -11.19
CA VAL A 105 -13.69 18.70 -11.29
C VAL A 105 -13.79 19.13 -12.76
N THR A 106 -12.87 18.71 -13.62
CA THR A 106 -12.90 19.00 -15.06
C THR A 106 -14.11 18.36 -15.73
N GLY A 107 -14.44 17.12 -15.38
CA GLY A 107 -15.61 16.40 -15.89
C GLY A 107 -16.91 17.10 -15.54
N ILE A 108 -17.10 17.52 -14.29
CA ILE A 108 -18.26 18.30 -13.86
C ILE A 108 -18.27 19.67 -14.53
N GLY A 109 -17.15 20.39 -14.49
CA GLY A 109 -17.03 21.74 -15.06
C GLY A 109 -17.42 21.78 -16.53
N SER A 110 -16.93 20.82 -17.32
CA SER A 110 -17.23 20.74 -18.75
C SER A 110 -18.70 20.44 -19.08
N LEU A 111 -19.51 19.91 -18.15
CA LEU A 111 -20.96 19.77 -18.34
C LEU A 111 -21.68 21.12 -18.31
N PHE A 112 -21.17 22.05 -17.51
CA PHE A 112 -21.80 23.35 -17.28
C PHE A 112 -21.11 24.49 -18.06
N VAL A 113 -19.90 24.27 -18.57
CA VAL A 113 -19.20 25.25 -19.40
C VAL A 113 -20.01 25.54 -20.68
N THR A 114 -20.19 26.81 -20.95
CA THR A 114 -20.67 27.32 -22.23
C THR A 114 -19.47 27.96 -22.91
N VAL A 115 -19.08 27.42 -24.07
CA VAL A 115 -17.97 27.98 -24.84
C VAL A 115 -18.45 29.27 -25.48
N ASN A 116 -17.93 30.39 -24.99
CA ASN A 116 -18.27 31.73 -25.45
C ASN A 116 -16.99 32.56 -25.67
N GLU A 117 -17.16 33.77 -26.19
CA GLU A 117 -16.05 34.67 -26.49
C GLU A 117 -15.21 35.02 -25.26
N SER A 118 -15.86 35.24 -24.11
CA SER A 118 -15.16 35.53 -22.85
C SER A 118 -14.23 34.37 -22.47
N LEU A 119 -14.70 33.13 -22.56
CA LEU A 119 -13.91 31.94 -22.23
C LEU A 119 -12.74 31.72 -23.20
N LEU A 120 -12.92 32.03 -24.49
CA LEU A 120 -11.85 31.97 -25.50
C LEU A 120 -10.78 33.04 -25.24
N ASN A 121 -11.21 34.26 -24.89
CA ASN A 121 -10.30 35.34 -24.55
C ASN A 121 -9.54 35.05 -23.24
N ASP A 122 -10.20 34.52 -22.22
CA ASP A 122 -9.59 34.13 -20.95
C ASP A 122 -8.60 32.96 -21.10
N SER A 123 -8.82 32.08 -22.08
CA SER A 123 -7.91 31.00 -22.43
C SER A 123 -6.80 31.41 -23.39
N GLY A 124 -6.77 32.67 -23.83
CA GLY A 124 -5.75 33.22 -24.72
C GLY A 124 -5.83 32.68 -26.14
N ILE A 125 -6.97 32.12 -26.55
CA ILE A 125 -7.18 31.57 -27.90
C ILE A 125 -7.83 32.65 -28.76
N PRO A 126 -7.16 33.15 -29.82
CA PRO A 126 -7.75 34.14 -30.73
C PRO A 126 -8.99 33.56 -31.41
N ARG A 127 -10.11 34.28 -31.34
CA ARG A 127 -11.39 33.79 -31.88
C ARG A 127 -11.33 33.47 -33.37
N GLY A 128 -10.63 34.28 -34.17
CA GLY A 128 -10.47 34.04 -35.59
C GLY A 128 -9.72 32.74 -35.92
N GLU A 129 -8.71 32.38 -35.12
CA GLU A 129 -7.97 31.12 -35.29
C GLU A 129 -8.83 29.92 -34.88
N PHE A 130 -9.59 30.06 -33.81
CA PHE A 130 -10.51 29.04 -33.33
C PHE A 130 -11.64 28.77 -34.35
N ASP A 131 -12.25 29.83 -34.90
CA ASP A 131 -13.29 29.72 -35.92
C ASP A 131 -12.73 29.10 -37.21
N ALA A 132 -11.49 29.43 -37.60
CA ALA A 132 -10.82 28.79 -38.73
C ALA A 132 -10.57 27.29 -38.48
N ALA A 133 -10.19 26.89 -37.26
CA ALA A 133 -10.01 25.49 -36.88
C ALA A 133 -11.34 24.72 -36.87
N LEU A 134 -12.42 25.34 -36.39
CA LEU A 134 -13.77 24.78 -36.47
C LEU A 134 -14.22 24.60 -37.91
N ALA A 135 -14.01 25.61 -38.76
CA ALA A 135 -14.33 25.52 -40.18
C ALA A 135 -13.51 24.43 -40.89
N ALA A 136 -12.21 24.32 -40.59
CA ALA A 136 -11.33 23.29 -41.15
C ALA A 136 -11.73 21.87 -40.73
N SER A 137 -12.27 21.71 -39.52
CA SER A 137 -12.83 20.43 -39.03
C SER A 137 -14.27 20.17 -39.47
N GLY A 138 -14.89 21.12 -40.19
CA GLY A 138 -16.29 21.06 -40.62
C GLY A 138 -17.28 21.09 -39.45
N MET A 139 -16.86 21.56 -38.29
CA MET A 139 -17.62 21.52 -37.05
C MET A 139 -18.22 22.90 -36.73
N THR A 140 -19.50 22.92 -36.36
CA THR A 140 -20.14 24.14 -35.83
C THR A 140 -19.78 24.35 -34.36
N MET A 141 -19.92 25.59 -33.87
CA MET A 141 -19.69 25.92 -32.46
C MET A 141 -20.59 25.12 -31.49
N ALA A 142 -21.83 24.85 -31.89
CA ALA A 142 -22.76 24.03 -31.13
C ALA A 142 -22.28 22.58 -31.00
N GLN A 143 -21.80 21.99 -32.11
CA GLN A 143 -21.22 20.65 -32.12
C GLN A 143 -19.94 20.57 -31.27
N PHE A 144 -19.09 21.60 -31.32
CA PHE A 144 -17.91 21.67 -30.47
C PHE A 144 -18.28 21.71 -28.98
N GLY A 145 -19.23 22.57 -28.59
CA GLY A 145 -19.73 22.61 -27.21
C GLY A 145 -20.33 21.28 -26.76
N GLN A 146 -21.04 20.58 -27.65
CA GLN A 146 -21.53 19.23 -27.37
C GLN A 146 -20.37 18.23 -27.21
N ALA A 147 -19.35 18.29 -28.05
CA ALA A 147 -18.17 17.43 -27.96
C ALA A 147 -17.43 17.64 -26.63
N VAL A 148 -17.27 18.89 -26.18
CA VAL A 148 -16.68 19.22 -24.87
C VAL A 148 -17.48 18.58 -23.73
N ARG A 149 -18.81 18.67 -23.76
CA ARG A 149 -19.68 18.05 -22.73
C ARG A 149 -19.58 16.53 -22.74
N VAL A 150 -19.59 15.91 -23.92
CA VAL A 150 -19.40 14.45 -24.06
C VAL A 150 -18.04 14.05 -23.51
N MET A 151 -16.98 14.82 -23.78
CA MET A 151 -15.68 14.58 -23.16
C MET A 151 -15.71 14.70 -21.64
N GLY A 152 -16.44 15.69 -21.13
CA GLY A 152 -16.71 15.83 -19.71
C GLY A 152 -17.33 14.60 -19.07
N VAL A 153 -18.37 14.04 -19.70
CA VAL A 153 -18.99 12.79 -19.25
C VAL A 153 -17.98 11.64 -19.26
N VAL A 154 -17.17 11.51 -20.31
CA VAL A 154 -16.15 10.44 -20.39
C VAL A 154 -15.12 10.58 -19.27
N PHE A 155 -14.60 11.78 -19.00
CA PHE A 155 -13.70 12.01 -17.88
C PHE A 155 -14.33 11.66 -16.54
N LEU A 156 -15.60 12.03 -16.34
CA LEU A 156 -16.33 11.75 -15.13
C LEU A 156 -16.52 10.23 -14.93
N VAL A 157 -16.92 9.51 -15.98
CA VAL A 157 -17.07 8.04 -15.93
C VAL A 157 -15.72 7.39 -15.63
N LEU A 158 -14.64 7.78 -16.31
CA LEU A 158 -13.31 7.23 -16.07
C LEU A 158 -12.83 7.51 -14.63
N ALA A 159 -13.07 8.71 -14.11
CA ALA A 159 -12.74 9.05 -12.73
C ALA A 159 -13.53 8.21 -11.72
N LEU A 160 -14.83 7.99 -11.95
CA LEU A 160 -15.64 7.14 -11.10
C LEU A 160 -15.20 5.67 -11.15
N VAL A 161 -14.87 5.15 -12.34
CA VAL A 161 -14.31 3.80 -12.49
C VAL A 161 -12.98 3.69 -11.74
N TRP A 162 -12.10 4.68 -11.87
CA TRP A 162 -10.83 4.72 -11.14
C TRP A 162 -11.04 4.70 -9.62
N ILE A 163 -11.95 5.54 -9.10
CA ILE A 163 -12.29 5.58 -7.67
C ILE A 163 -12.89 4.24 -7.22
N ALA A 164 -13.80 3.65 -7.99
CA ALA A 164 -14.39 2.36 -7.68
C ALA A 164 -13.32 1.26 -7.61
N LEU A 165 -12.37 1.24 -8.54
CA LEU A 165 -11.24 0.32 -8.53
C LEU A 165 -10.29 0.57 -7.35
N ALA A 166 -10.03 1.83 -6.99
CA ALA A 166 -9.24 2.20 -5.82
C ALA A 166 -9.89 1.67 -4.53
N VAL A 167 -11.21 1.84 -4.38
CA VAL A 167 -11.98 1.30 -3.25
C VAL A 167 -11.97 -0.23 -3.27
N ALA A 168 -12.18 -0.88 -4.42
CA ALA A 168 -12.13 -2.33 -4.54
C ALA A 168 -10.74 -2.90 -4.18
N ALA A 169 -9.66 -2.25 -4.63
CA ALA A 169 -8.28 -2.59 -4.29
C ALA A 169 -8.03 -2.40 -2.78
N PHE A 170 -8.53 -1.32 -2.20
CA PHE A 170 -8.51 -1.10 -0.76
C PHE A 170 -9.28 -2.19 0.01
N LEU A 171 -10.40 -2.67 -0.52
CA LEU A 171 -11.18 -3.73 0.10
C LEU A 171 -10.53 -5.12 0.01
N GLY A 172 -9.54 -5.33 -0.87
CA GLY A 172 -8.82 -6.60 -0.99
C GLY A 172 -8.90 -7.28 -2.35
N ALA A 173 -9.64 -6.72 -3.32
CA ALA A 173 -9.82 -7.33 -4.62
C ALA A 173 -8.48 -7.39 -5.38
N ALA A 174 -8.02 -8.61 -5.69
CA ALA A 174 -6.74 -8.81 -6.40
C ALA A 174 -6.80 -8.25 -7.82
N GLY A 175 -7.91 -8.45 -8.53
CA GLY A 175 -8.11 -7.94 -9.89
C GLY A 175 -8.12 -6.41 -9.97
N ALA A 176 -8.62 -5.72 -8.95
CA ALA A 176 -8.69 -4.25 -8.94
C ALA A 176 -7.31 -3.59 -8.95
N ARG A 177 -6.31 -4.18 -8.29
CA ARG A 177 -4.93 -3.65 -8.29
C ARG A 177 -4.28 -3.73 -9.67
N ILE A 178 -4.53 -4.83 -10.40
CA ILE A 178 -4.02 -5.02 -11.76
C ILE A 178 -4.77 -4.08 -12.71
N ALA A 179 -6.10 -3.99 -12.57
CA ALA A 179 -6.91 -3.08 -13.37
C ALA A 179 -6.46 -1.60 -13.20
N LEU A 180 -6.09 -1.17 -11.99
CA LEU A 180 -5.53 0.16 -11.76
C LEU A 180 -4.21 0.38 -12.51
N ILE A 181 -3.31 -0.61 -12.52
CA ILE A 181 -2.06 -0.51 -13.30
C ILE A 181 -2.36 -0.39 -14.78
N VAL A 182 -3.23 -1.26 -15.30
CA VAL A 182 -3.61 -1.25 -16.72
C VAL A 182 -4.23 0.10 -17.10
N LEU A 183 -5.13 0.61 -16.27
CA LEU A 183 -5.78 1.90 -16.49
C LEU A 183 -4.77 3.06 -16.41
N LEU A 184 -3.84 3.02 -15.45
CA LEU A 184 -2.77 4.01 -15.31
C LEU A 184 -1.83 4.02 -16.53
N VAL A 185 -1.49 2.85 -17.06
CA VAL A 185 -0.61 2.74 -18.24
C VAL A 185 -1.36 3.17 -19.50
N LEU A 186 -2.57 2.65 -19.74
CA LEU A 186 -3.32 2.92 -20.97
C LEU A 186 -3.84 4.35 -21.06
N TYR A 187 -4.12 5.01 -19.94
CA TYR A 187 -4.66 6.38 -19.94
C TYR A 187 -3.70 7.39 -19.34
N GLY A 188 -3.03 7.07 -18.24
CA GLY A 188 -2.11 7.98 -17.57
C GLY A 188 -0.86 8.28 -18.39
N VAL A 189 -0.27 7.29 -19.08
CA VAL A 189 0.91 7.54 -19.92
C VAL A 189 0.57 8.39 -21.16
N PRO A 190 -0.48 8.07 -21.96
CA PRO A 190 -0.87 8.96 -23.05
C PRO A 190 -1.24 10.37 -22.58
N LEU A 191 -1.95 10.50 -21.45
CA LEU A 191 -2.27 11.81 -20.88
C LEU A 191 -1.02 12.59 -20.49
N LEU A 192 -0.03 11.93 -19.88
CA LEU A 192 1.26 12.54 -19.57
C LEU A 192 1.94 13.08 -20.84
N LEU A 193 1.95 12.29 -21.91
CA LEU A 193 2.56 12.68 -23.19
C LEU A 193 1.83 13.86 -23.83
N ILE A 194 0.50 13.82 -23.88
CA ILE A 194 -0.33 14.90 -24.45
C ILE A 194 -0.09 16.22 -23.69
N MET A 195 -0.10 16.18 -22.36
CA MET A 195 0.08 17.37 -21.53
C MET A 195 1.52 17.89 -21.54
N LEU A 196 2.50 17.01 -21.73
CA LEU A 196 3.89 17.39 -21.94
C LEU A 196 4.07 18.17 -23.25
N ILE A 197 3.41 17.73 -24.32
CA ILE A 197 3.41 18.43 -25.62
C ILE A 197 2.59 19.73 -25.53
N GLY A 198 1.47 19.72 -24.82
CA GLY A 198 0.57 20.87 -24.65
C GLY A 198 1.06 21.95 -23.66
N GLY A 199 2.30 21.86 -23.16
CA GLY A 199 2.89 22.89 -22.30
C GLY A 199 2.40 22.90 -20.85
N GLN A 200 1.72 21.85 -20.38
CA GLN A 200 1.24 21.71 -19.00
C GLN A 200 1.90 20.53 -18.24
N PRO A 201 3.25 20.43 -18.23
CA PRO A 201 3.94 19.22 -17.75
C PRO A 201 3.80 19.02 -16.24
N LEU A 202 3.78 20.08 -15.44
CA LEU A 202 3.74 19.99 -13.97
C LEU A 202 2.43 19.35 -13.50
N PHE A 203 1.30 19.75 -14.08
CA PHE A 203 0.00 19.18 -13.73
C PHE A 203 -0.04 17.67 -14.02
N ALA A 204 0.42 17.27 -15.20
CA ALA A 204 0.43 15.87 -15.60
C ALA A 204 1.37 15.01 -14.75
N VAL A 205 2.58 15.51 -14.45
CA VAL A 205 3.51 14.83 -13.56
C VAL A 205 2.94 14.68 -12.16
N LEU A 206 2.27 15.71 -11.63
CA LEU A 206 1.63 15.63 -10.32
C LEU A 206 0.50 14.59 -10.30
N VAL A 207 -0.42 14.64 -11.26
CA VAL A 207 -1.56 13.70 -11.31
C VAL A 207 -1.09 12.26 -11.50
N VAL A 208 -0.26 12.01 -12.51
CA VAL A 208 0.23 10.66 -12.84
C VAL A 208 1.20 10.17 -11.78
N GLY A 209 2.05 11.05 -11.24
CA GLY A 209 3.00 10.72 -10.18
C GLY A 209 2.30 10.35 -8.87
N VAL A 210 1.27 11.09 -8.46
CA VAL A 210 0.46 10.76 -7.27
C VAL A 210 -0.31 9.45 -7.48
N ALA A 211 -0.88 9.23 -8.67
CA ALA A 211 -1.54 7.97 -9.01
C ALA A 211 -0.55 6.78 -8.95
N ALA A 212 0.62 6.92 -9.58
CA ALA A 212 1.67 5.91 -9.59
C ALA A 212 2.18 5.61 -8.18
N ALA A 213 2.40 6.63 -7.34
CA ALA A 213 2.77 6.46 -5.95
C ALA A 213 1.69 5.70 -5.17
N GLY A 214 0.42 6.07 -5.34
CA GLY A 214 -0.72 5.37 -4.74
C GLY A 214 -0.75 3.89 -5.12
N VAL A 215 -0.59 3.57 -6.42
CA VAL A 215 -0.50 2.19 -6.90
C VAL A 215 0.71 1.48 -6.29
N ALA A 216 1.90 2.08 -6.31
CA ALA A 216 3.12 1.47 -5.77
C ALA A 216 2.98 1.10 -4.29
N LEU A 217 2.34 1.95 -3.49
CA LEU A 217 2.07 1.69 -2.07
C LEU A 217 1.18 0.44 -1.86
N LEU A 218 0.28 0.11 -2.79
CA LEU A 218 -0.54 -1.12 -2.72
C LEU A 218 0.27 -2.41 -2.95
N PHE A 219 1.48 -2.30 -3.50
CA PHE A 219 2.41 -3.42 -3.72
C PHE A 219 3.57 -3.46 -2.72
N GLY A 220 3.59 -2.54 -1.75
CA GLY A 220 4.54 -2.55 -0.65
C GLY A 220 4.44 -3.83 0.21
N ARG A 221 5.53 -4.18 0.91
CA ARG A 221 5.56 -5.36 1.80
C ARG A 221 4.42 -5.34 2.84
N PRO A 222 4.18 -4.24 3.58
CA PRO A 222 3.10 -4.19 4.58
C PRO A 222 1.71 -4.44 3.97
N ALA A 223 1.46 -3.94 2.75
CA ALA A 223 0.21 -4.15 2.05
C ALA A 223 0.05 -5.63 1.64
N LYS A 224 1.10 -6.24 1.07
CA LYS A 224 1.11 -7.65 0.64
C LYS A 224 0.83 -8.61 1.80
N GLU A 225 1.49 -8.40 2.95
CA GLU A 225 1.29 -9.18 4.17
C GLU A 225 -0.16 -9.09 4.68
N TRP A 226 -0.71 -7.87 4.71
CA TRP A 226 -2.10 -7.66 5.11
C TRP A 226 -3.11 -8.33 4.17
N TYR A 227 -2.90 -8.24 2.85
CA TYR A 227 -3.76 -8.92 1.88
C TYR A 227 -3.65 -10.45 1.99
N ALA A 228 -2.47 -11.00 2.25
CA ALA A 228 -2.27 -12.43 2.44
C ALA A 228 -3.00 -12.92 3.70
N ALA A 229 -2.85 -12.22 4.83
CA ALA A 229 -3.53 -12.54 6.07
C ALA A 229 -5.07 -12.55 5.93
N ARG A 230 -5.64 -11.64 5.13
CA ARG A 230 -7.09 -11.64 4.84
C ARG A 230 -7.56 -12.81 3.99
N LYS A 231 -6.73 -13.32 3.07
CA LYS A 231 -7.06 -14.51 2.27
C LYS A 231 -7.08 -15.76 3.13
N LEU A 232 -6.10 -15.92 4.01
CA LEU A 232 -6.02 -17.04 4.96
C LEU A 232 -7.24 -17.05 5.90
N GLY A 233 -7.58 -15.91 6.48
CA GLY A 233 -8.78 -15.78 7.32
C GLY A 233 -10.12 -15.81 6.58
N ALA A 234 -10.14 -15.81 5.25
CA ALA A 234 -11.35 -16.06 4.45
C ALA A 234 -11.49 -17.55 4.16
N ALA A 235 -10.40 -18.22 3.79
CA ALA A 235 -10.36 -19.67 3.57
C ALA A 235 -10.63 -20.48 4.85
N SER A 236 -10.30 -19.95 6.02
CA SER A 236 -10.63 -20.59 7.30
C SER A 236 -12.12 -20.50 7.70
N ARG A 237 -12.93 -19.77 6.95
CA ARG A 237 -14.37 -19.55 7.22
C ARG A 237 -15.30 -20.24 6.22
N SER A 238 -14.75 -20.80 5.16
CA SER A 238 -15.44 -21.58 4.12
C SER A 238 -15.24 -23.07 4.36
#